data_AF-A0A202E015-F1
#
_entry.id   AF-A0A202E015-F1
#
_cell.length_a   1.000
_cell.length_b   1.000
_cell.length_c   1.000
_cell.angle_alpha   90.00
_cell.angle_beta   90.00
_cell.angle_gamma   90.00
#
_symmetry.space_group_name_H-M   'P 1'
#
loop_
_entity.id
_entity.type
_entity.pdbx_description
1 polymer ?
#
loop_
_entity_poly.entity_id
_entity_poly.type
_entity_poly.pdbx_seq_one_letter_code
_entity_poly.pdbx_strand_id
1 'polypeptide(L)' 'MASITHHRDKKTGAVYHYSVESYWDKEKRAPRNHVYLGQVDPKTGELIPAKRRKKVAATV' A
#
# COMPACT_ATOMS: atom_id res chain seq x y z
N MET A 1 -14.44 3.61 7.37
CA MET A 1 -13.66 2.61 8.14
C MET A 1 -12.76 1.91 7.15
N ALA A 2 -11.46 2.15 7.22
CA ALA A 2 -10.48 1.48 6.37
C ALA A 2 -10.15 0.10 6.96
N SER A 3 -10.23 -0.95 6.16
CA SER A 3 -9.85 -2.32 6.56
C SER A 3 -8.48 -2.67 6.00
N ILE A 4 -7.64 -3.34 6.78
CA ILE A 4 -6.35 -3.84 6.29
C ILE A 4 -6.56 -5.22 5.66
N THR A 5 -6.14 -5.38 4.39
CA THR A 5 -6.18 -6.65 3.67
C THR A 5 -4.76 -7.12 3.35
N HIS A 6 -4.52 -8.41 3.54
CA HIS A 6 -3.26 -9.07 3.24
C HIS A 6 -3.40 -9.87 1.94
N HIS A 7 -2.49 -9.63 0.99
CA HIS A 7 -2.43 -10.37 -0.26
C HIS A 7 -1.14 -11.19 -0.29
N ARG A 8 -1.24 -12.52 -0.30
CA ARG A 8 -0.08 -13.41 -0.37
C ARG A 8 0.13 -13.88 -1.80
N ASP A 9 1.28 -13.58 -2.37
CA ASP A 9 1.72 -14.17 -3.62
C ASP A 9 2.11 -15.63 -3.38
N LYS A 10 1.43 -16.54 -4.07
CA LYS A 10 1.62 -17.99 -3.94
C LYS A 10 2.90 -18.48 -4.59
N LYS A 11 3.47 -17.73 -5.54
CA LYS A 11 4.69 -18.13 -6.26
C LYS A 11 5.95 -17.78 -5.49
N THR A 12 5.99 -16.59 -4.89
CA THR A 12 7.16 -16.06 -4.17
C THR A 12 7.03 -16.16 -2.65
N GLY A 13 5.81 -16.40 -2.13
CA GLY A 13 5.52 -16.38 -0.71
C GLY A 13 5.44 -14.96 -0.11
N ALA A 14 5.63 -13.92 -0.92
CA ALA A 14 5.57 -12.54 -0.47
C ALA A 14 4.17 -12.15 0.01
N VAL A 15 4.08 -11.45 1.14
CA VAL A 15 2.81 -10.91 1.66
C VAL A 15 2.79 -9.42 1.46
N TYR A 16 1.71 -8.89 0.91
CA TYR A 16 1.50 -7.48 0.63
C TYR A 16 0.36 -6.95 1.49
N HIS A 17 0.52 -5.77 2.06
CA HIS A 17 -0.53 -5.12 2.83
C HIS A 17 -1.17 -3.97 2.04
N TYR A 18 -2.49 -3.97 2.04
CA TYR A 18 -3.31 -2.93 1.44
C TYR A 18 -4.28 -2.36 2.47
N SER A 19 -4.41 -1.03 2.50
CA SER A 19 -5.53 -0.37 3.16
C SER A 19 -6.68 -0.30 2.18
N VAL A 20 -7.78 -0.97 2.49
CA VAL A 20 -9.01 -0.95 1.69
C VAL A 20 -9.93 0.09 2.29
N GLU A 21 -10.15 1.15 1.55
CA GLU A 21 -11.14 2.17 1.86
C GLU A 21 -11.82 2.51 0.54
N SER A 22 -13.13 2.27 0.46
CA SER A 22 -13.91 2.62 -0.71
C SER A 22 -14.40 4.05 -0.56
N TYR A 23 -13.81 4.96 -1.34
CA TYR A 23 -14.23 6.35 -1.38
C TYR A 23 -14.22 6.88 -2.82
N TRP A 24 -15.07 7.86 -3.09
CA TRP A 24 -15.07 8.56 -4.36
C TRP A 24 -14.02 9.67 -4.33
N ASP A 25 -12.97 9.53 -5.14
CA ASP A 25 -11.93 10.55 -5.30
C ASP A 25 -12.43 11.61 -6.28
N LYS A 26 -12.78 12.80 -5.75
CA LYS A 26 -13.30 13.93 -6.55
C LYS A 26 -12.24 14.55 -7.46
N GLU A 27 -10.97 14.52 -7.07
CA GLU A 27 -9.87 15.08 -7.88
C GLU A 27 -9.66 14.23 -9.15
N LYS A 28 -9.69 12.90 -8.97
CA LYS A 28 -9.48 11.96 -10.07
C LYS A 28 -10.77 11.51 -10.76
N ARG A 29 -11.92 11.89 -10.22
CA ARG A 29 -13.27 11.51 -10.68
C ARG A 29 -13.42 10.00 -10.85
N ALA A 30 -12.88 9.23 -9.91
CA ALA A 30 -12.86 7.77 -9.96
C ALA A 30 -13.04 7.17 -8.57
N PRO A 31 -13.63 5.95 -8.46
CA PRO A 31 -13.66 5.23 -7.20
C PRO A 31 -12.26 4.75 -6.83
N ARG A 32 -11.86 4.98 -5.59
CA ARG A 32 -10.63 4.42 -5.03
C ARG A 32 -10.99 3.39 -3.97
N ASN A 33 -10.37 2.22 -4.07
CA ASN A 33 -10.73 1.07 -3.23
C ASN A 33 -9.55 0.53 -2.41
N HIS A 34 -8.31 0.70 -2.86
CA HIS A 34 -7.13 0.12 -2.20
C HIS A 34 -5.91 1.03 -2.32
N VAL A 35 -5.19 1.16 -1.21
CA VAL A 35 -3.91 1.86 -1.10
C VAL A 35 -2.85 0.84 -0.69
N TYR A 36 -1.80 0.73 -1.50
CA TYR A 36 -0.65 -0.12 -1.18
C TYR A 36 0.15 0.48 -0.02
N LEU A 37 0.28 -0.28 1.08
CA LEU A 37 1.03 0.13 2.27
C LEU A 37 2.47 -0.37 2.19
N GLY A 38 2.69 -1.60 1.76
CA GLY A 38 4.01 -2.20 1.72
C GLY A 38 4.01 -3.71 1.56
N GLN A 39 5.21 -4.26 1.48
CA GLN A 39 5.46 -5.69 1.45
C GLN A 39 5.96 -6.13 2.82
N VAL A 40 5.58 -7.32 3.24
CA VAL A 40 6.11 -7.97 4.44
C VAL A 40 7.37 -8.71 4.05
N ASP A 41 8.44 -8.52 4.80
CA ASP A 41 9.65 -9.32 4.64
C ASP A 41 9.34 -10.77 5.03
N PRO A 42 9.54 -11.76 4.14
CA PRO A 42 9.29 -13.15 4.46
C PRO A 42 10.24 -13.71 5.54
N LYS A 43 11.37 -13.06 5.82
CA LYS A 43 12.36 -13.49 6.82
C LYS A 43 12.12 -12.90 8.20
N THR A 44 11.72 -11.63 8.29
CA THR A 44 11.51 -10.94 9.58
C THR A 44 10.04 -10.83 9.96
N GLY A 45 9.11 -11.04 9.02
CA GLY A 45 7.68 -10.79 9.24
C GLY A 45 7.34 -9.31 9.42
N GLU A 46 8.31 -8.41 9.26
CA GLU A 46 8.10 -6.98 9.39
C GLU A 46 7.49 -6.40 8.13
N LEU A 47 6.52 -5.48 8.31
CA LEU A 47 5.97 -4.71 7.21
C LEU A 47 7.04 -3.71 6.75
N ILE A 48 7.64 -3.96 5.60
CA ILE A 48 8.48 -3.00 4.89
C ILE A 48 7.52 -2.04 4.17
N PRO A 49 7.30 -0.82 4.70
CA PRO A 49 6.46 0.15 4.01
C PRO A 49 7.09 0.39 2.64
N ALA A 50 6.25 0.37 1.59
CA ALA A 50 6.73 0.73 0.28
C ALA A 50 7.31 2.14 0.41
N LYS A 51 8.63 2.26 0.21
CA LYS A 51 9.36 3.50 0.34
C LYS A 51 8.67 4.49 -0.60
N ARG A 52 7.72 5.28 -0.07
CA ARG A 52 7.20 6.44 -0.78
C ARG A 52 8.47 7.20 -1.05
N ARG A 53 8.91 7.24 -2.32
CA ARG A 53 9.89 8.24 -2.74
C ARG A 53 9.30 9.52 -2.21
N LYS A 54 9.88 10.08 -1.13
CA LYS A 54 9.63 11.47 -0.79
C LYS A 54 9.87 12.15 -2.12
N LYS A 55 8.83 12.73 -2.74
CA LYS A 55 9.10 13.74 -3.75
C LYS A 55 10.03 14.66 -3.00
N VAL A 56 11.29 14.73 -3.43
CA VAL A 56 12.18 15.78 -2.98
C VAL A 56 11.45 17.01 -3.48
N ALA A 57 10.59 17.56 -2.61
CA ALA A 57 10.02 18.86 -2.82
C ALA A 57 11.25 19.74 -2.91
N ALA A 58 11.52 20.21 -4.13
CA ALA A 58 12.50 21.24 -4.40
C ALA A 58 12.40 22.25 -3.26
N THR A 59 13.44 22.27 -2.42
CA THR A 59 13.55 23.19 -1.31
C THR A 59 14.87 23.89 -1.54
N VAL A 60 14.69 25.14 -2.01
CA VAL A 60 15.61 26.29 -2.09
C VAL A 60 16.68 26.22 -3.16
#